data_AF-A0A4Q5WYA4-F1
#
_entry.id   AF-A0A4Q5WYA4-F1
#
_cell.length_a   1.000
_cell.length_b   1.000
_cell.length_c   1.000
_cell.angle_alpha   90.00
_cell.angle_beta   90.00
_cell.angle_gamma   90.00
#
_symmetry.space_group_name_H-M   'P 1'
#
loop_
_entity.id
_entity.type
_entity.pdbx_description
1 polymer ?
#
loop_
_entity_poly.entity_id
_entity_poly.type
_entity_poly.pdbx_seq_one_letter_code
_entity_poly.pdbx_strand_id
1 'polypeptide(L)'
;MRYLLVFALACGFFTAGAQTPSKVRRVDAYLAIRLPGTIPVDDLGGPMKKRRVDSLWTIVAETRTPKMTWGFAWRGGRTYTVAATRVTDLKVGRAKEGGAEIYRRPAAGNYLWQLELIPYEGHKKAPARVAPGAILIQGKAGTTPFYRTLRTFTELDVAPSV
;
A
#
# COMPACT_ATOMS: atom_id res chain seq x y z
N MET A 1 61.75 -14.31 18.48
CA MET A 1 60.42 -14.04 19.06
C MET A 1 59.75 -12.99 18.18
N ARG A 2 58.97 -13.36 17.15
CA ARG A 2 57.58 -13.86 17.17
C ARG A 2 56.48 -12.85 17.57
N TYR A 3 56.67 -11.53 17.41
CA TYR A 3 55.56 -10.58 17.63
C TYR A 3 55.61 -9.35 16.70
N LEU A 4 55.58 -9.53 15.37
CA LEU A 4 55.49 -8.39 14.45
C LEU A 4 54.49 -8.56 13.30
N LEU A 5 53.57 -9.53 13.37
CA LEU A 5 52.77 -9.94 12.22
C LEU A 5 51.26 -10.12 12.49
N VAL A 6 50.73 -9.46 13.53
CA VAL A 6 49.30 -9.60 13.91
C VAL A 6 48.51 -8.28 13.82
N PHE A 7 49.14 -7.13 13.61
CA PHE A 7 48.43 -5.84 13.64
C PHE A 7 47.83 -5.39 12.29
N ALA A 8 48.13 -6.08 11.17
CA ALA A 8 47.65 -5.69 9.84
C ALA A 8 46.29 -6.33 9.44
N LEU A 9 45.68 -7.15 10.30
CA LEU A 9 44.50 -7.96 9.97
C LEU A 9 43.21 -7.51 10.68
N ALA A 10 43.09 -6.23 11.04
CA ALA A 10 41.93 -5.71 11.78
C ALA A 10 41.15 -4.57 11.09
N CYS A 11 41.58 -4.10 9.91
CA CYS A 11 40.91 -2.97 9.21
C CYS A 11 39.88 -3.39 8.15
N GLY A 12 39.52 -4.67 8.09
CA GLY A 12 38.90 -5.25 6.90
C GLY A 12 37.40 -5.53 6.91
N PHE A 13 36.57 -5.04 7.85
CA PHE A 13 35.16 -5.46 7.88
C PHE A 13 34.15 -4.38 8.34
N PHE A 14 34.31 -3.15 7.87
CA PHE A 14 33.19 -2.18 7.86
C PHE A 14 32.74 -1.92 6.42
N THR A 15 32.30 -2.97 5.71
CA THR A 15 31.37 -2.76 4.59
C THR A 15 30.03 -2.37 5.20
N ALA A 16 29.93 -1.10 5.60
CA ALA A 16 28.65 -0.48 5.86
C ALA A 16 27.78 -0.73 4.64
N GLY A 17 26.74 -1.56 4.80
CA GLY A 17 25.74 -1.77 3.76
C GLY A 17 25.15 -0.41 3.43
N ALA A 18 25.61 0.18 2.33
CA ALA A 18 25.06 1.40 1.79
C ALA A 18 23.59 1.11 1.47
N GLN A 19 22.69 1.49 2.39
CA GLN A 19 21.26 1.34 2.20
C GLN A 19 20.89 2.20 0.99
N THR A 20 20.71 1.55 -0.16
CA THR A 20 20.28 2.21 -1.38
C THR A 20 19.05 3.05 -1.05
N PRO A 21 19.05 4.37 -1.35
CA PRO A 21 17.94 5.23 -0.99
C PRO A 21 16.66 4.68 -1.64
N SER A 22 15.64 4.44 -0.80
CA SER A 22 14.35 3.90 -1.25
C SER A 22 13.77 4.78 -2.35
N LYS A 23 13.60 4.20 -3.55
CA LYS A 23 12.98 4.89 -4.71
C LYS A 23 11.50 5.21 -4.46
N VAL A 24 10.89 4.55 -3.48
CA VAL A 24 9.56 4.87 -2.94
C VAL A 24 9.74 5.74 -1.69
N ARG A 25 9.15 6.93 -1.70
CA ARG A 25 9.19 7.84 -0.57
C ARG A 25 8.09 7.53 0.43
N ARG A 26 6.85 7.36 -0.05
CA ARG A 26 5.67 7.18 0.79
C ARG A 26 4.62 6.35 0.06
N VAL A 27 3.88 5.55 0.80
CA VAL A 27 2.68 4.86 0.32
C VAL A 27 1.62 4.97 1.40
N ASP A 28 0.53 5.65 1.09
CA ASP A 28 -0.62 5.83 1.96
C ASP A 28 -1.79 5.03 1.40
N ALA A 29 -2.65 4.50 2.28
CA ALA A 29 -3.88 3.82 1.87
C ALA A 29 -5.09 4.41 2.58
N TYR A 30 -6.17 4.53 1.82
CA TYR A 30 -7.42 5.14 2.21
C TYR A 30 -8.56 4.16 1.97
N LEU A 31 -9.50 4.14 2.90
CA LEU A 31 -10.61 3.20 2.90
C LEU A 31 -11.92 3.98 2.92
N ALA A 32 -12.70 3.87 1.86
CA ALA A 32 -14.07 4.33 1.81
C ALA A 32 -15.01 3.15 2.08
N ILE A 33 -15.76 3.22 3.19
CA ILE A 33 -16.75 2.21 3.59
C ILE A 33 -18.13 2.73 3.19
N ARG A 34 -18.81 2.04 2.27
CA ARG A 34 -20.22 2.30 1.97
C ARG A 34 -21.09 1.31 2.74
N LEU A 35 -21.91 1.83 3.64
CA LEU A 35 -22.99 1.07 4.27
C LEU A 35 -24.20 1.11 3.33
N PRO A 36 -24.80 -0.03 2.96
CA PRO A 36 -25.99 0.00 2.13
C PRO A 36 -27.17 0.52 2.94
N GLY A 37 -27.96 1.44 2.37
CA GLY A 37 -29.02 2.20 3.07
C GLY A 37 -30.13 1.36 3.71
N THR A 38 -30.38 0.14 3.22
CA THR A 38 -31.36 -0.79 3.80
C THR A 38 -30.64 -2.01 4.35
N ILE A 39 -30.80 -2.38 5.62
CA ILE A 39 -30.25 -3.63 6.17
C ILE A 39 -31.27 -4.75 5.93
N PRO A 40 -31.02 -5.73 5.03
CA PRO A 40 -31.89 -6.87 4.86
C PRO A 40 -31.82 -7.69 6.13
N VAL A 41 -33.00 -7.94 6.67
CA VAL A 41 -33.21 -8.82 7.80
C VAL A 41 -33.53 -10.22 7.29
N ASP A 42 -33.13 -11.24 8.03
CA ASP A 42 -33.64 -12.60 7.86
C ASP A 42 -35.12 -12.68 8.29
N ASP A 43 -35.71 -13.86 8.13
CA ASP A 43 -37.11 -14.11 8.47
C ASP A 43 -37.41 -13.94 9.98
N LEU A 44 -36.39 -13.76 10.83
CA LEU A 44 -36.49 -13.51 12.26
C LEU A 44 -36.23 -12.04 12.62
N GLY A 45 -36.05 -11.14 11.64
CA GLY A 45 -35.73 -9.74 11.88
C GLY A 45 -34.26 -9.48 12.21
N GLY A 46 -33.39 -10.49 12.12
CA GLY A 46 -31.95 -10.39 12.39
C GLY A 46 -31.17 -9.94 11.15
N PRO A 47 -30.10 -9.14 11.29
CA PRO A 47 -29.30 -8.71 10.14
C PRO A 47 -28.64 -9.92 9.47
N MET A 48 -28.82 -10.08 8.15
CA MET A 48 -28.16 -11.14 7.39
C MET A 48 -26.62 -11.04 7.53
N LYS A 49 -25.97 -12.06 8.11
CA LYS A 49 -24.53 -12.08 8.45
C LYS A 49 -23.55 -11.97 7.27
N LYS A 50 -24.02 -12.01 6.02
CA LYS A 50 -23.19 -12.05 4.80
C LYS A 50 -23.16 -10.74 4.03
N ARG A 51 -23.15 -9.58 4.70
CA ARG A 51 -22.93 -8.32 3.97
C ARG A 51 -21.46 -8.10 3.64
N ARG A 52 -21.17 -8.08 2.34
CA ARG A 52 -19.98 -7.42 1.82
C ARG A 52 -20.21 -5.92 2.00
N VAL A 53 -19.53 -5.33 2.97
CA VAL A 53 -19.36 -3.89 3.01
C VAL A 53 -18.62 -3.50 1.73
N ASP A 54 -19.24 -2.68 0.89
CA ASP A 54 -18.58 -2.16 -0.31
C ASP A 54 -17.45 -1.23 0.16
N SER A 55 -16.25 -1.78 0.14
CA SER A 55 -15.03 -1.15 0.62
C SER A 55 -14.18 -0.77 -0.59
N LEU A 56 -14.09 0.52 -0.89
CA LEU A 56 -13.19 1.01 -1.92
C LEU A 56 -11.85 1.38 -1.31
N TRP A 57 -10.78 0.79 -1.86
CA TRP A 57 -9.41 1.05 -1.46
C TRP A 57 -8.77 1.99 -2.46
N THR A 58 -8.39 3.18 -1.99
CA THR A 58 -7.53 4.09 -2.77
C THR A 58 -6.15 4.05 -2.15
N ILE A 59 -5.14 3.70 -2.95
CA ILE A 59 -3.76 3.66 -2.48
C ILE A 59 -2.97 4.70 -3.25
N VAL A 60 -2.20 5.51 -2.55
CA VAL A 60 -1.44 6.60 -3.14
C VAL A 60 0.04 6.38 -2.85
N ALA A 61 0.86 6.33 -3.89
CA ALA A 61 2.30 6.16 -3.76
C ALA A 61 3.06 7.38 -4.30
N GLU A 62 4.05 7.84 -3.55
CA GLU A 62 4.99 8.90 -3.97
C GLU A 62 6.37 8.28 -4.22
N THR A 63 6.90 8.49 -5.42
CA THR A 63 8.17 7.90 -5.88
C THR A 63 9.15 8.97 -6.32
N ARG A 64 10.46 8.70 -6.19
CA ARG A 64 11.54 9.59 -6.66
C ARG A 64 11.87 9.42 -8.15
N THR A 65 11.23 8.47 -8.81
CA THR A 65 11.47 8.14 -10.21
C THR A 65 10.14 7.91 -10.92
N PRO A 66 10.01 8.32 -12.20
CA PRO A 66 8.80 8.06 -12.98
C PRO A 66 8.78 6.62 -13.51
N LYS A 67 9.91 5.91 -13.47
CA LYS A 67 10.04 4.53 -13.97
C LYS A 67 9.67 3.53 -12.87
N MET A 68 8.41 3.58 -12.45
CA MET A 68 7.83 2.66 -11.48
C MET A 68 6.79 1.78 -12.16
N THR A 69 6.81 0.48 -11.88
CA THR A 69 5.71 -0.41 -12.26
C THR A 69 5.12 -1.05 -11.01
N TRP A 70 3.82 -1.29 -11.05
CA TRP A 70 3.07 -1.92 -9.96
C TRP A 70 2.45 -3.20 -10.50
N GLY A 71 2.60 -4.29 -9.76
CA GLY A 71 2.24 -5.61 -10.27
C GLY A 71 1.03 -6.17 -9.56
N PHE A 72 1.24 -6.56 -8.31
CA PHE A 72 0.27 -7.32 -7.54
C PHE A 72 0.15 -6.77 -6.12
N ALA A 73 -1.00 -7.01 -5.51
CA ALA A 73 -1.21 -6.82 -4.09
C ALA A 73 -1.91 -8.03 -3.47
N TRP A 74 -1.73 -8.22 -2.17
CA TRP A 74 -2.34 -9.31 -1.41
C TRP A 74 -2.99 -8.77 -0.14
N ARG A 75 -4.22 -9.19 0.11
CA ARG A 75 -5.01 -8.82 1.30
C ARG A 75 -5.98 -9.93 1.63
N GLY A 76 -6.01 -10.36 2.89
CA GLY A 76 -7.02 -11.33 3.37
C GLY A 76 -7.07 -12.64 2.56
N GLY A 77 -5.90 -13.15 2.13
CA GLY A 77 -5.81 -14.37 1.30
C GLY A 77 -6.16 -14.19 -0.18
N ARG A 78 -6.58 -13.00 -0.60
CA ARG A 78 -6.88 -12.68 -1.99
C ARG A 78 -5.71 -11.99 -2.68
N THR A 79 -5.64 -12.16 -3.99
CA THR A 79 -4.66 -11.49 -4.86
C THR A 79 -5.37 -10.47 -5.74
N TYR A 80 -4.69 -9.36 -5.98
CA TYR A 80 -5.15 -8.27 -6.81
C TYR A 80 -4.06 -7.92 -7.81
N THR A 81 -4.46 -7.56 -9.03
CA THR A 81 -3.61 -6.80 -9.94
C THR A 81 -3.66 -5.33 -9.53
N VAL A 82 -2.54 -4.63 -9.68
CA VAL A 82 -2.47 -3.20 -9.38
C VAL A 82 -2.50 -2.40 -10.68
N ALA A 83 -3.61 -1.71 -10.94
CA ALA A 83 -3.65 -0.67 -11.96
C ALA A 83 -3.06 0.62 -11.36
N ALA A 84 -2.13 1.25 -12.08
CA ALA A 84 -1.42 2.43 -11.59
C ALA A 84 -1.54 3.58 -12.57
N THR A 85 -2.05 4.71 -12.09
CA THR A 85 -2.19 5.95 -12.86
C THR A 85 -1.30 7.02 -12.25
N ARG A 86 -0.42 7.62 -13.05
CA ARG A 86 0.39 8.75 -12.61
C ARG A 86 -0.46 10.02 -12.64
N VAL A 87 -0.45 10.75 -11.54
CA VAL A 87 -1.25 11.97 -11.35
C VAL A 87 -0.37 13.13 -10.87
N THR A 88 -0.77 14.36 -11.18
CA THR A 88 -0.08 15.59 -10.74
C THR A 88 -0.48 15.97 -9.33
N ASP A 89 -1.77 15.82 -9.03
CA ASP A 89 -2.36 15.96 -7.71
C ASP A 89 -3.58 15.03 -7.61
N LEU A 90 -4.04 14.82 -6.39
CA LEU A 90 -5.20 13.96 -6.12
C LEU A 90 -5.97 14.47 -4.92
N LYS A 91 -7.26 14.76 -5.10
CA LYS A 91 -8.22 14.84 -4.00
C LYS A 91 -8.62 13.43 -3.64
N VAL A 92 -8.18 12.96 -2.48
CA VAL A 92 -8.42 11.58 -2.04
C VAL A 92 -9.82 11.44 -1.45
N GLY A 93 -10.30 12.46 -0.74
CA GLY A 93 -11.60 12.46 -0.10
C GLY A 93 -11.59 13.32 1.16
N ARG A 94 -12.59 13.12 2.03
CA ARG A 94 -12.68 13.77 3.35
C ARG A 94 -12.34 12.74 4.42
N ALA A 95 -11.45 13.06 5.35
CA ALA A 95 -11.16 12.21 6.49
C ALA A 95 -12.43 12.03 7.33
N LYS A 96 -12.78 10.80 7.69
CA LYS A 96 -13.90 10.53 8.60
C LYS A 96 -13.62 11.10 9.98
N GLU A 97 -12.38 10.99 10.44
CA GLU A 97 -11.92 11.63 11.65
C GLU A 97 -11.59 13.11 11.37
N GLY A 98 -12.24 14.03 12.08
CA GLY A 98 -11.98 15.47 11.98
C GLY A 98 -12.53 16.16 10.73
N GLY A 99 -13.00 15.44 9.71
CA GLY A 99 -13.67 16.03 8.55
C GLY A 99 -12.76 16.84 7.62
N ALA A 100 -11.43 16.73 7.74
CA ALA A 100 -10.50 17.46 6.90
C ALA A 100 -10.46 16.89 5.47
N GLU A 101 -10.41 17.75 4.46
CA GLU A 101 -10.19 17.29 3.09
C GLU A 101 -8.74 16.82 2.91
N ILE A 102 -8.57 15.65 2.31
CA ILE A 102 -7.28 15.02 2.07
C ILE A 102 -6.89 15.25 0.62
N TYR A 103 -5.85 16.06 0.44
CA TYR A 103 -5.17 16.24 -0.83
C TYR A 103 -3.78 15.60 -0.80
N ARG A 104 -3.38 15.04 -1.93
CA ARG A 104 -2.02 14.53 -2.14
C ARG A 104 -1.41 15.21 -3.34
N ARG A 105 -0.23 15.79 -3.11
CA ARG A 105 0.65 16.38 -4.12
C ARG A 105 2.04 15.78 -3.91
N PRO A 106 2.75 15.41 -4.99
CA PRO A 106 4.14 15.01 -4.86
C PRO A 106 4.97 16.21 -4.40
N ALA A 107 6.02 15.98 -3.63
CA ALA A 107 7.02 17.04 -3.46
C ALA A 107 7.79 17.29 -4.76
N ALA A 108 8.49 18.43 -4.81
CA ALA A 108 9.34 18.78 -5.94
C ALA A 108 10.30 17.63 -6.31
N GLY A 109 10.33 17.27 -7.60
CA GLY A 109 11.14 16.18 -8.14
C GLY A 109 10.59 14.76 -7.94
N ASN A 110 9.44 14.61 -7.27
CA ASN A 110 8.78 13.30 -7.09
C ASN A 110 7.57 13.13 -8.01
N TYR A 111 7.06 11.90 -8.04
CA TYR A 111 5.93 11.50 -8.85
C TYR A 111 4.87 10.85 -7.96
N LEU A 112 3.61 11.20 -8.21
CA LEU A 112 2.47 10.67 -7.47
C LEU A 112 1.74 9.63 -8.34
N TRP A 113 1.34 8.54 -7.70
CA TRP A 113 0.63 7.42 -8.32
C TRP A 113 -0.62 7.10 -7.54
N GLN A 114 -1.75 7.01 -8.23
CA GLN A 114 -2.96 6.37 -7.73
C GLN A 114 -2.91 4.89 -8.11
N LEU A 115 -3.07 4.01 -7.13
CA LEU A 115 -3.05 2.57 -7.29
C LEU A 115 -4.43 2.01 -6.96
N GLU A 116 -4.99 1.27 -7.91
CA GLU A 116 -6.29 0.62 -7.82
C GLU A 116 -6.11 -0.89 -7.78
N LEU A 117 -6.79 -1.52 -6.83
CA LEU A 117 -6.71 -2.96 -6.63
C LEU A 117 -7.85 -3.65 -7.39
N ILE A 118 -7.50 -4.32 -8.48
CA ILE A 118 -8.45 -5.08 -9.30
C ILE A 118 -8.35 -6.55 -8.90
N PRO A 119 -9.45 -7.22 -8.53
CA PRO A 119 -9.43 -8.66 -8.24
C PRO A 119 -8.72 -9.44 -9.35
N TYR A 120 -7.79 -10.32 -8.96
CA TYR A 120 -7.11 -11.20 -9.88
C TYR A 120 -7.74 -12.59 -9.82
N GLU A 121 -8.31 -13.03 -10.94
CA GLU A 121 -8.98 -14.35 -11.05
C GLU A 121 -8.00 -15.53 -10.99
N GLY A 122 -6.70 -15.30 -11.21
CA GLY A 122 -5.68 -16.33 -11.11
C GLY A 122 -5.18 -16.58 -9.69
N HIS A 123 -4.39 -17.63 -9.52
CA HIS A 123 -3.74 -17.94 -8.25
C HIS A 123 -2.28 -17.50 -8.25
N LYS A 124 -1.92 -16.53 -7.39
CA LYS A 124 -0.53 -16.13 -7.16
C LYS A 124 -0.27 -15.96 -5.68
N LYS A 125 0.60 -16.81 -5.13
CA LYS A 125 0.95 -16.80 -3.71
C LYS A 125 1.65 -15.49 -3.33
N ALA A 126 1.32 -14.97 -2.15
CA ALA A 126 2.03 -13.83 -1.58
C ALA A 126 3.50 -14.21 -1.29
N PRO A 127 4.47 -13.32 -1.57
CA PRO A 127 5.89 -13.60 -1.34
C PRO A 127 6.26 -13.60 0.15
N ALA A 128 5.37 -13.07 1.00
CA ALA A 128 5.50 -13.09 2.46
C ALA A 128 4.12 -13.22 3.10
N ARG A 129 4.09 -13.63 4.38
CA ARG A 129 2.84 -13.69 5.15
C ARG A 129 2.25 -12.28 5.30
N VAL A 130 1.00 -12.11 4.88
CA VAL A 130 0.26 -10.86 5.04
C VAL A 130 -0.47 -10.91 6.39
N ALA A 131 -0.22 -9.93 7.25
CA ALA A 131 -0.93 -9.81 8.52
C ALA A 131 -2.45 -9.58 8.27
N PRO A 132 -3.33 -10.04 9.17
CA PRO A 132 -4.76 -9.74 9.07
C PRO A 132 -5.01 -8.24 8.93
N GLY A 133 -5.91 -7.86 8.01
CA GLY A 133 -6.23 -6.46 7.71
C GLY A 133 -5.19 -5.71 6.86
N ALA A 134 -3.93 -6.16 6.80
CA ALA A 134 -2.88 -5.49 6.05
C ALA A 134 -2.95 -5.74 4.54
N ILE A 135 -2.35 -4.83 3.77
CA ILE A 135 -2.17 -4.93 2.32
C ILE A 135 -0.68 -5.05 2.03
N LEU A 136 -0.26 -6.12 1.37
CA LEU A 136 1.09 -6.23 0.83
C LEU A 136 1.07 -5.83 -0.65
N ILE A 137 1.85 -4.84 -1.06
CA ILE A 137 1.92 -4.36 -2.45
C ILE A 137 3.31 -4.64 -3.01
N GLN A 138 3.34 -5.13 -4.25
CA GLN A 138 4.54 -5.30 -5.04
C GLN A 138 4.67 -4.18 -6.09
N GLY A 139 5.82 -3.54 -6.11
CA GLY A 139 6.24 -2.68 -7.20
C GLY A 139 7.63 -3.07 -7.71
N LYS A 140 8.04 -2.47 -8.83
CA LYS A 140 9.40 -2.58 -9.37
C LYS A 140 9.91 -1.21 -9.76
N ALA A 141 11.15 -0.92 -9.39
CA ALA A 141 11.80 0.34 -9.69
C ALA A 141 12.97 0.11 -10.65
N GLY A 142 12.65 -0.01 -11.94
CA GLY A 142 13.50 -0.67 -12.92
C GLY A 142 13.28 -2.19 -12.87
N THR A 143 14.35 -2.97 -12.75
CA THR A 143 14.29 -4.44 -12.66
C THR A 143 14.13 -4.97 -11.24
N THR A 144 14.47 -4.16 -10.23
CA THR A 144 14.45 -4.58 -8.82
C THR A 144 13.02 -4.53 -8.25
N PRO A 145 12.46 -5.66 -7.79
CA PRO A 145 11.18 -5.66 -7.08
C PRO A 145 11.36 -5.14 -5.65
N PHE A 146 10.31 -4.51 -5.13
CA PHE A 146 10.18 -4.18 -3.71
C PHE A 146 8.78 -4.49 -3.24
N TYR A 147 8.63 -4.59 -1.92
CA TYR A 147 7.37 -4.85 -1.26
C TYR A 147 7.11 -3.83 -0.17
N ARG A 148 5.85 -3.40 -0.05
CA ARG A 148 5.41 -2.53 1.04
C ARG A 148 4.16 -3.09 1.69
N THR A 149 4.20 -3.19 3.02
CA THR A 149 3.05 -3.59 3.83
C THR A 149 2.38 -2.34 4.38
N LEU A 150 1.11 -2.16 4.03
CA LEU A 150 0.25 -1.11 4.57
C LEU A 150 -0.60 -1.73 5.67
N ARG A 151 -0.42 -1.23 6.90
CA ARG A 151 -1.13 -1.71 8.10
C ARG A 151 -2.13 -0.72 8.63
N THR A 152 -1.89 0.56 8.37
CA THR A 152 -2.69 1.69 8.80
C THR A 152 -3.38 2.30 7.59
N PHE A 153 -4.65 2.65 7.76
CA PHE A 153 -5.49 3.20 6.71
C PHE A 153 -6.25 4.40 7.26
N THR A 154 -6.43 5.41 6.43
CA THR A 154 -7.29 6.54 6.77
C THR A 154 -8.69 6.25 6.24
N GLU A 155 -9.67 6.16 7.14
CA GLU A 155 -11.07 6.05 6.75
C GLU A 155 -11.54 7.37 6.15
N LEU A 156 -12.18 7.26 4.98
CA LEU A 156 -12.81 8.38 4.30
C LEU A 156 -14.28 8.44 4.67
N ASP A 157 -14.76 9.64 4.87
CA ASP A 157 -16.19 9.94 4.90
C ASP A 157 -16.76 9.74 3.49
N VAL A 158 -17.89 9.04 3.41
CA VAL A 158 -18.55 8.73 2.14
C VAL A 158 -19.99 9.18 2.27
N ALA A 159 -20.41 10.08 1.39
CA ALA A 159 -21.81 10.50 1.35
C ALA A 159 -22.72 9.27 1.13
N PRO A 160 -23.84 9.17 1.87
CA PRO A 160 -24.82 8.12 1.63
C PRO A 160 -25.27 8.19 0.16
N SER A 161 -25.26 7.05 -0.51
CA SER A 161 -25.82 6.93 -1.85
C SER A 161 -27.35 6.92 -1.70
N VAL A 162 -27.99 8.00 -2.11
CA VAL A 162 -29.46 8.15 -2.14
C VAL A 162 -30.01 7.48 -3.39
#